data_AF-A0A1J3IW40-F1
#
_entry.id   AF-A0A1J3IW40-F1
#
_cell.length_a   1.000
_cell.length_b   1.000
_cell.length_c   1.000
_cell.angle_alpha   90.00
_cell.angle_beta   90.00
_cell.angle_gamma   90.00
#
_symmetry.space_group_name_H-M   'P 1'
#
loop_
_entity.id
_entity.type
_entity.pdbx_description
1 polymer ?
#
loop_
_entity_poly.entity_id
_entity_poly.type
_entity_poly.pdbx_seq_one_letter_code
_entity_poly.pdbx_strand_id
1 'polypeptide(L)'
;SGKFSEAESVIKSLPFEPSAHIWEALLSACRVYGNMELGIIAADKLFDLIPEHDGTYLLLSNMYAAAGKWEEAARVRKLMRDRGVKK
;
A
#
# COMPACT_ATOMS: atom_id res chain seq x y z
N SER A 1 -8.11 -2.59 17.07
CA SER A 1 -8.92 -2.33 15.85
C SER A 1 -8.26 -1.19 15.08
N GLY A 2 -8.23 -1.26 13.74
CA GLY A 2 -7.72 -0.16 12.92
C GLY A 2 -8.75 0.99 12.86
N LYS A 3 -8.33 2.22 13.14
CA LYS A 3 -9.17 3.43 13.11
C LYS A 3 -9.24 4.04 11.71
N PHE A 4 -9.61 3.22 10.71
CA PHE A 4 -9.46 3.59 9.30
C PHE A 4 -10.37 4.74 8.87
N SER A 5 -11.62 4.79 9.35
CA SER A 5 -12.53 5.90 9.04
C SER A 5 -12.02 7.24 9.57
N GLU A 6 -11.41 7.25 10.77
CA GLU A 6 -10.77 8.44 11.33
C GLU A 6 -9.53 8.82 10.49
N ALA A 7 -8.69 7.85 10.13
CA ALA A 7 -7.51 8.08 9.31
C ALA A 7 -7.87 8.65 7.93
N GLU A 8 -8.90 8.12 7.27
CA GLU A 8 -9.42 8.63 6.01
C GLU A 8 -9.98 10.06 6.14
N SER A 9 -10.71 10.33 7.23
CA SER A 9 -11.22 11.67 7.50
C SER A 9 -10.08 12.68 7.67
N VAL A 10 -9.04 12.31 8.42
CA VAL A 10 -7.83 13.14 8.59
C VAL A 10 -7.17 13.38 7.24
N ILE A 11 -6.94 12.34 6.43
CA ILE A 11 -6.33 12.45 5.10
C ILE A 11 -7.14 13.38 4.20
N LYS A 12 -8.47 13.24 4.17
CA LYS A 12 -9.38 14.09 3.38
C LYS A 12 -9.44 15.54 3.87
N SER A 13 -9.14 15.79 5.14
CA SER A 13 -9.15 17.13 5.73
C SER A 13 -7.85 17.92 5.52
N LEU A 14 -6.78 17.25 5.04
CA LEU A 14 -5.51 17.91 4.81
C LEU A 14 -5.67 18.97 3.69
N PRO A 15 -5.15 20.19 3.88
CA PRO A 15 -5.19 21.24 2.86
C PRO A 15 -4.14 21.03 1.76
N PHE A 16 -3.43 19.90 1.78
CA PHE A 16 -2.36 19.53 0.86
C PHE A 16 -2.37 18.02 0.62
N GLU A 17 -1.72 17.59 -0.46
CA GLU A 17 -1.58 16.16 -0.78
C GLU A 17 -0.76 15.43 0.31
N PRO A 18 -1.24 14.27 0.80
CA PRO A 18 -0.52 13.53 1.83
C PRO A 18 0.84 13.05 1.32
N SER A 19 1.86 13.13 2.18
CA SER A 19 3.21 12.67 1.85
C SER A 19 3.29 11.14 1.79
N ALA A 20 4.33 10.62 1.13
CA ALA A 20 4.57 9.18 1.03
C ALA A 20 4.57 8.50 2.42
N HIS A 21 5.18 9.11 3.43
CA HIS A 21 5.21 8.57 4.79
C HIS A 21 3.81 8.32 5.39
N ILE A 22 2.83 9.17 5.09
CA ILE A 22 1.44 8.98 5.54
C ILE A 22 0.84 7.73 4.90
N TRP A 23 1.05 7.57 3.58
CA TRP A 23 0.58 6.41 2.84
C TRP A 23 1.29 5.11 3.27
N GLU A 24 2.58 5.14 3.58
CA GLU A 24 3.32 3.98 4.11
C GLU A 24 2.79 3.53 5.47
N ALA A 25 2.58 4.48 6.38
CA ALA A 25 1.99 4.19 7.69
C ALA A 25 0.60 3.57 7.54
N LEU A 26 -0.21 4.11 6.62
CA LEU A 26 -1.54 3.59 6.33
C LEU A 26 -1.49 2.18 5.73
N LEU A 27 -0.62 1.92 4.75
CA LEU A 27 -0.44 0.61 4.14
C LEU A 27 0.00 -0.44 5.17
N SER A 28 0.96 -0.08 6.04
CA SER A 28 1.41 -0.95 7.12
C SER A 28 0.29 -1.30 8.10
N ALA A 29 -0.53 -0.31 8.48
CA ALA A 29 -1.72 -0.54 9.31
C ALA A 29 -2.76 -1.43 8.61
N CYS A 30 -3.01 -1.20 7.31
CA CYS A 30 -3.92 -2.00 6.49
C CYS A 30 -3.49 -3.47 6.43
N ARG A 31 -2.19 -3.74 6.30
CA ARG A 31 -1.63 -5.10 6.40
C ARG A 31 -1.92 -5.75 7.75
N VAL A 32 -1.71 -5.02 8.85
CA VAL A 32 -1.85 -5.56 10.22
C VAL A 32 -3.30 -5.84 10.58
N TYR A 33 -4.23 -4.95 10.20
CA TYR A 33 -5.65 -5.05 10.55
C TYR A 33 -6.54 -5.60 9.43
N GLY A 34 -5.95 -6.03 8.31
CA GLY A 34 -6.67 -6.71 7.22
C GLY A 34 -7.57 -5.82 6.35
N ASN A 35 -7.32 -4.51 6.29
CA ASN A 35 -8.08 -3.61 5.41
C ASN A 35 -7.48 -3.61 3.99
N MET A 36 -7.90 -4.58 3.17
CA MET A 36 -7.38 -4.74 1.81
C MET A 36 -7.67 -3.54 0.91
N GLU A 37 -8.90 -3.01 0.95
CA GLU A 37 -9.33 -1.93 0.06
C GLU A 37 -8.48 -0.67 0.25
N LEU A 38 -8.34 -0.25 1.51
CA LEU A 38 -7.53 0.93 1.83
C LEU A 38 -6.04 0.69 1.63
N GLY A 39 -5.57 -0.56 1.82
CA GLY A 39 -4.20 -0.95 1.50
C GLY A 39 -3.87 -0.81 0.02
N ILE A 40 -4.79 -1.18 -0.88
CA ILE A 40 -4.61 -1.02 -2.32
C ILE A 40 -4.50 0.47 -2.67
N ILE A 41 -5.41 1.30 -2.15
CA ILE A 41 -5.38 2.76 -2.37
C ILE A 41 -4.05 3.36 -1.90
N ALA A 42 -3.58 2.98 -0.71
CA ALA A 42 -2.32 3.46 -0.17
C ALA A 42 -1.12 3.03 -1.03
N ALA A 43 -1.10 1.78 -1.49
CA ALA A 43 -0.04 1.28 -2.35
C ALA A 43 -0.02 1.95 -3.72
N ASP A 44 -1.18 2.20 -4.34
CA ASP A 44 -1.26 2.92 -5.61
C ASP A 44 -0.70 4.34 -5.49
N LYS A 45 -1.05 5.06 -4.42
CA LYS A 45 -0.47 6.38 -4.14
C LYS A 45 1.05 6.33 -3.94
N LEU A 46 1.56 5.28 -3.30
CA LEU A 46 3.00 5.09 -3.14
C LEU A 46 3.70 4.73 -4.46
N PHE A 47 3.04 4.01 -5.37
CA PHE A 47 3.59 3.75 -6.69
C PHE A 47 3.73 5.00 -7.55
N ASP A 48 2.86 6.00 -7.33
CA ASP A 48 2.97 7.31 -7.98
C ASP A 48 4.07 8.17 -7.34
N LEU A 49 4.16 8.17 -6.01
CA LEU A 49 5.07 9.04 -5.25
C LEU A 49 6.51 8.52 -5.16
N ILE A 50 6.67 7.22 -4.92
CA ILE A 50 7.95 6.55 -4.67
C ILE A 50 8.03 5.20 -5.39
N PRO A 51 7.98 5.17 -6.74
CA PRO A 51 7.93 3.93 -7.52
C PRO A 51 9.12 2.98 -7.30
N GLU A 52 10.26 3.48 -6.82
CA GLU A 52 11.46 2.68 -6.58
C GLU A 52 11.51 2.04 -5.18
N HIS A 53 10.51 2.32 -4.32
CA HIS A 53 10.47 1.80 -2.97
C HIS A 53 9.99 0.35 -2.94
N ASP A 54 10.90 -0.58 -2.70
CA ASP A 54 10.67 -2.03 -2.66
C ASP A 54 9.62 -2.45 -1.62
N GLY A 55 9.64 -1.79 -0.45
CA GLY A 55 8.73 -2.06 0.66
C GLY A 55 7.26 -1.99 0.25
N THR A 56 6.89 -1.04 -0.59
CA THR A 56 5.50 -0.89 -1.08
C THR A 56 5.03 -2.13 -1.83
N TYR A 57 5.83 -2.64 -2.77
CA TYR A 57 5.52 -3.84 -3.55
C TYR A 57 5.43 -5.08 -2.66
N LEU A 58 6.37 -5.23 -1.74
CA LEU A 58 6.43 -6.37 -0.84
C LEU A 58 5.22 -6.40 0.10
N LEU A 59 4.83 -5.25 0.65
CA LEU A 59 3.66 -5.14 1.53
C LEU A 59 2.37 -5.49 0.78
N LEU A 60 2.13 -4.88 -0.38
CA LEU A 60 0.91 -5.16 -1.15
C LEU A 60 0.86 -6.62 -1.65
N SER A 61 1.99 -7.16 -2.12
CA SER A 61 2.07 -8.57 -2.51
C SER A 61 1.75 -9.50 -1.34
N ASN A 62 2.22 -9.19 -0.14
CA ASN A 62 1.96 -10.00 1.05
C ASN A 62 0.50 -9.91 1.50
N MET A 63 -0.12 -8.73 1.39
CA MET A 63 -1.54 -8.57 1.68
C MET A 63 -2.40 -9.44 0.75
N TYR A 64 -2.12 -9.42 -0.57
CA TYR A 64 -2.80 -10.29 -1.52
C TYR A 64 -2.61 -11.77 -1.20
N ALA A 65 -1.38 -12.20 -0.91
CA ALA A 65 -1.08 -13.58 -0.53
C ALA A 65 -1.86 -14.02 0.73
N ALA A 66 -1.91 -13.16 1.76
CA ALA A 66 -2.66 -13.43 2.99
C ALA A 66 -4.17 -13.57 2.76
N ALA A 67 -4.70 -12.94 1.72
CA ALA A 67 -6.10 -13.07 1.30
C ALA A 67 -6.35 -14.23 0.31
N GLY A 68 -5.35 -15.08 0.03
CA GLY A 68 -5.44 -16.17 -0.95
C GLY A 68 -5.44 -15.70 -2.42
N LYS A 69 -5.15 -14.43 -2.66
CA LYS A 69 -5.12 -13.78 -3.99
C LYS A 69 -3.72 -13.91 -4.61
N TRP A 70 -3.33 -15.16 -4.88
CA TRP A 70 -1.97 -15.48 -5.31
C TRP A 70 -1.59 -14.87 -6.67
N GLU A 71 -2.55 -14.73 -7.58
CA GLU A 71 -2.30 -14.11 -8.89
C GLU A 71 -2.00 -12.61 -8.77
N GLU A 72 -2.76 -11.90 -7.95
CA GLU A 72 -2.56 -10.48 -7.63
C GLU A 72 -1.18 -10.28 -6.99
N ALA A 73 -0.83 -11.13 -6.01
CA ALA A 73 0.50 -11.10 -5.39
C ALA A 73 1.61 -11.29 -6.43
N ALA A 74 1.45 -12.25 -7.36
CA ALA A 74 2.40 -12.48 -8.44
C ALA A 74 2.47 -11.28 -9.41
N ARG A 75 1.35 -10.61 -9.71
CA ARG A 75 1.29 -9.40 -10.54
C ARG A 75 2.06 -8.24 -9.91
N VAL A 76 1.90 -8.01 -8.60
CA VAL A 76 2.68 -6.97 -7.88
C VAL A 76 4.18 -7.27 -7.90
N ARG A 77 4.56 -8.53 -7.66
CA ARG A 77 5.97 -8.98 -7.75
C ARG A 77 6.53 -8.86 -9.16
N LYS A 78 5.71 -9.06 -10.19
CA LYS A 78 6.11 -8.85 -11.59
C LYS A 78 6.33 -7.36 -11.85
N LEU A 79 5.40 -6.49 -11.46
CA LEU A 79 5.53 -5.04 -11.60
C LEU A 79 6.82 -4.51 -10.96
N MET A 80 7.15 -5.00 -9.75
CA MET A 80 8.41 -4.68 -9.06
C MET A 80 9.64 -5.00 -9.94
N ARG A 81 9.68 -6.20 -10.54
CA ARG A 81 10.77 -6.62 -11.42
C ARG A 81 10.81 -5.84 -12.74
N ASP A 82 9.64 -5.60 -13.34
CA ASP A 82 9.51 -4.87 -14.60
C ASP A 82 10.00 -3.42 -14.45
N ARG A 83 9.89 -2.85 -13.24
CA ARG A 83 10.44 -1.53 -12.88
C ARG A 83 11.90 -1.58 -12.42
N GLY A 84 12.53 -2.75 -12.38
CA GLY A 84 13.93 -2.89 -11.95
C GLY A 84 14.14 -2.79 -10.43
N VAL A 85 13.06 -2.72 -9.64
CA VAL A 85 13.12 -2.64 -8.18
C VAL A 85 13.55 -3.99 -7.63
N LYS A 86 14.58 -3.97 -6.79
CA LYS A 86 15.11 -5.14 -6.09
C LYS A 86 14.90 -4.97 -4.60
N LYS A 87 14.70 -6.08 -3.91
CA LYS A 87 14.75 -6.14 -2.46
C LYS A 87 16.20 -6.05 -1.99
#